data_AF-A0A059LB90-F1
#
_entry.id   AF-A0A059LB90-F1
#
_cell.length_a   1.000
_cell.length_b   1.000
_cell.length_c   1.000
_cell.angle_alpha   90.00
_cell.angle_beta   90.00
_cell.angle_gamma   90.00
#
_symmetry.space_group_name_H-M   'P 1'
#
loop_
_entity.id
_entity.type
_entity.pdbx_description
1 polymer ?
#
loop_
_entity_poly.entity_id
_entity_poly.type
_entity_poly.pdbx_seq_one_letter_code
_entity_poly.pdbx_strand_id
1 'polypeptide(L)'
;MDPRIQIIPSRTRRLDAEKPAPHAVLHAHEQPTSGIVYADVALEARHLPARLLPLFPLFCRSLTNMGGRGEGLAELTDRIGRLTGGVSASPLVTCAQQRAEEPKAFLLLRGKAVAGKAPDLFRLLGDVAEECSLRDCARFREMVLETRAGLEAGALGAGNALASSRLD
;
A
#
# COMPACT_ATOMS: atom_id res chain seq x y z
N MET A 1 -11.42 -9.29 23.74
CA MET A 1 -11.92 -8.79 22.44
C MET A 1 -13.26 -8.11 22.69
N ASP A 2 -13.46 -6.91 22.15
CA ASP A 2 -14.75 -6.21 22.22
C ASP A 2 -15.80 -7.07 21.46
N PRO A 3 -16.95 -7.42 22.08
CA PRO A 3 -17.99 -8.25 21.47
C PRO A 3 -18.65 -7.63 20.22
N ARG A 4 -18.34 -6.37 19.89
CA ARG A 4 -18.79 -5.68 18.67
C ARG A 4 -17.88 -5.92 17.46
N ILE A 5 -16.69 -6.48 17.64
CA ILE A 5 -15.78 -6.80 16.53
C ILE A 5 -16.23 -8.10 15.89
N GLN A 6 -16.98 -8.00 14.79
CA GLN A 6 -17.41 -9.15 13.99
C GLN A 6 -16.45 -9.36 12.82
N ILE A 7 -16.00 -10.60 12.62
CA ILE A 7 -15.24 -10.99 11.42
C ILE A 7 -16.21 -11.03 10.24
N ILE A 8 -16.00 -10.15 9.26
CA ILE A 8 -16.79 -10.17 8.03
C ILE A 8 -16.31 -11.35 7.18
N PRO A 9 -17.19 -12.32 6.86
CA PRO A 9 -16.81 -13.46 6.03
C PRO A 9 -16.35 -12.99 4.65
N SER A 10 -15.26 -13.55 4.15
CA SER A 10 -14.75 -13.28 2.80
C SER A 10 -15.12 -14.41 1.85
N ARG A 11 -15.53 -14.06 0.63
CA ARG A 11 -15.54 -15.02 -0.48
C ARG A 11 -14.13 -15.08 -1.04
N THR A 12 -13.49 -16.23 -0.90
CA THR A 12 -12.14 -16.46 -1.40
C THR A 12 -12.20 -17.20 -2.73
N ARG A 13 -11.58 -16.64 -3.77
CA ARG A 13 -11.48 -17.27 -5.09
C ARG A 13 -10.04 -17.18 -5.60
N ARG A 14 -9.54 -18.25 -6.23
CA ARG A 14 -8.31 -18.15 -7.03
C ARG A 14 -8.64 -17.42 -8.33
N LEU A 15 -7.78 -16.49 -8.72
CA LEU A 15 -7.94 -15.80 -9.98
C LEU A 15 -7.30 -16.66 -11.08
N ASP A 16 -8.13 -17.37 -11.84
CA ASP A 16 -7.73 -18.01 -13.08
C ASP A 16 -7.67 -16.92 -14.16
N ALA A 17 -6.51 -16.30 -14.34
CA ALA A 17 -6.28 -15.39 -15.44
C ALA A 17 -5.97 -16.18 -16.73
N GLU A 18 -6.42 -15.69 -17.90
CA GLU A 18 -6.08 -16.25 -19.23
C GLU A 18 -4.55 -16.33 -19.49
N LYS A 19 -3.75 -15.62 -18.69
CA LYS A 19 -2.30 -15.77 -18.55
C LYS A 19 -1.97 -16.20 -17.11
N PRO A 20 -0.95 -17.03 -16.89
CA PRO A 20 -0.74 -17.65 -15.59
C PRO A 20 -0.35 -16.61 -14.54
N ALA A 21 -1.30 -16.25 -13.67
CA ALA A 21 -1.04 -15.75 -12.32
C ALA A 21 -1.40 -16.85 -11.30
N PRO A 22 -0.74 -18.02 -11.31
CA PRO A 22 -1.18 -19.25 -10.62
C PRO A 22 -1.22 -19.14 -9.09
N HIS A 23 -0.91 -17.98 -8.52
CA HIS A 23 -0.81 -17.74 -7.08
C HIS A 23 -1.60 -16.52 -6.59
N ALA A 24 -2.35 -15.82 -7.46
CA ALA A 24 -3.17 -14.69 -7.03
C ALA A 24 -4.48 -15.17 -6.38
N VAL A 25 -4.69 -14.79 -5.11
CA VAL A 25 -5.90 -15.08 -4.36
C VAL A 25 -6.70 -13.80 -4.19
N LEU A 26 -7.97 -13.83 -4.59
CA LEU A 26 -8.92 -12.75 -4.36
C LEU A 26 -9.73 -13.04 -3.09
N HIS A 27 -9.70 -12.11 -2.14
CA HIS A 27 -10.63 -12.06 -1.03
C HIS A 27 -11.64 -10.95 -1.29
N ALA A 28 -12.90 -11.32 -1.48
CA ALA A 28 -13.99 -10.40 -1.77
C ALA A 28 -14.94 -10.29 -0.57
N HIS A 29 -15.30 -9.05 -0.22
CA HIS A 29 -16.25 -8.74 0.82
C HIS A 29 -17.37 -7.89 0.21
N GLU A 30 -18.56 -8.47 0.07
CA GLU A 30 -19.74 -7.74 -0.38
C GLU A 30 -20.29 -6.94 0.82
N GLN A 31 -20.13 -5.62 0.78
CA GLN A 31 -20.55 -4.70 1.84
C GLN A 31 -21.31 -3.50 1.22
N PRO A 32 -22.26 -2.88 1.94
CA PRO A 32 -22.98 -1.71 1.46
C PRO A 32 -22.08 -0.46 1.49
N THR A 33 -21.21 -0.32 0.50
CA THR A 33 -20.20 0.75 0.40
C THR A 33 -20.67 1.96 -0.43
N SER A 34 -21.97 2.12 -0.63
CA SER A 34 -22.56 3.25 -1.38
C SER A 34 -21.97 3.44 -2.79
N GLY A 35 -21.66 2.33 -3.48
CA GLY A 35 -21.12 2.37 -4.85
C GLY A 35 -19.61 2.63 -4.93
N ILE A 36 -18.87 2.56 -3.82
CA ILE A 36 -17.42 2.69 -3.78
C ILE A 36 -16.77 1.30 -3.69
N VAL A 37 -15.81 1.04 -4.56
CA VAL A 37 -14.94 -0.14 -4.48
C VAL A 37 -13.68 0.24 -3.73
N TYR A 38 -13.32 -0.60 -2.77
CA TYR A 38 -12.04 -0.55 -2.04
C TYR A 38 -11.21 -1.73 -2.49
N ALA A 39 -9.96 -1.48 -2.86
CA ALA A 39 -9.06 -2.51 -3.36
C ALA A 39 -7.72 -2.40 -2.65
N ASP A 40 -7.28 -3.53 -2.10
CA ASP A 40 -5.95 -3.72 -1.55
C ASP A 40 -5.26 -4.83 -2.36
N VAL A 41 -4.12 -4.50 -2.95
CA VAL A 41 -3.22 -5.45 -3.61
C VAL A 41 -2.02 -5.67 -2.69
N ALA A 42 -1.88 -6.90 -2.20
CA ALA A 42 -0.81 -7.29 -1.31
C ALA A 42 0.25 -8.10 -2.05
N LEU A 43 1.48 -7.58 -2.09
CA LEU A 43 2.64 -8.23 -2.69
C LEU A 43 3.58 -8.69 -1.58
N GLU A 44 3.86 -9.99 -1.49
CA GLU A 44 4.71 -10.55 -0.44
C GLU A 44 6.17 -10.09 -0.62
N ALA A 45 6.75 -9.50 0.44
CA ALA A 45 8.10 -8.95 0.47
C ALA A 45 9.12 -9.90 1.14
N ARG A 46 8.80 -11.21 1.25
CA ARG A 46 9.64 -12.23 1.93
C ARG A 46 11.07 -12.36 1.38
N HIS A 47 11.29 -11.97 0.13
CA HIS A 47 12.59 -12.05 -0.53
C HIS A 47 13.39 -10.74 -0.46
N LEU A 48 12.88 -9.73 0.24
CA LEU A 48 13.58 -8.46 0.39
C LEU A 48 14.83 -8.67 1.27
N PRO A 49 16.05 -8.34 0.77
CA PRO A 49 17.26 -8.46 1.58
C PRO A 49 17.18 -7.60 2.84
N ALA A 50 17.65 -8.13 3.97
CA ALA A 50 17.57 -7.44 5.27
C ALA A 50 18.14 -6.01 5.25
N ARG A 51 19.23 -5.78 4.50
CA ARG A 51 19.83 -4.44 4.33
C ARG A 51 18.90 -3.39 3.72
N LEU A 52 17.86 -3.81 2.99
CA LEU A 52 16.89 -2.92 2.33
C LEU A 52 15.63 -2.70 3.17
N LEU A 53 15.40 -3.47 4.24
CA LEU A 53 14.24 -3.30 5.11
C LEU A 53 14.09 -1.87 5.65
N PRO A 54 15.15 -1.18 6.11
CA PRO A 54 15.02 0.20 6.58
C PRO A 54 14.59 1.19 5.49
N LEU A 55 14.87 0.88 4.21
CA LEU A 55 14.52 1.70 3.06
C LEU A 55 13.14 1.35 2.49
N PHE A 56 12.56 0.23 2.89
CA PHE A 56 11.32 -0.27 2.32
C PHE A 56 10.12 0.69 2.52
N PRO A 57 9.91 1.34 3.67
CA PRO A 57 8.85 2.34 3.82
C PRO A 57 9.02 3.53 2.87
N LEU A 58 10.27 3.98 2.68
CA LEU A 58 10.60 5.08 1.77
C LEU A 58 10.35 4.70 0.31
N PHE A 59 10.73 3.46 -0.07
CA PHE A 59 10.41 2.90 -1.38
C PHE A 59 8.90 2.84 -1.60
N CYS A 60 8.12 2.32 -0.64
CA CYS A 60 6.66 2.30 -0.74
C CYS A 60 6.10 3.71 -0.99
N ARG A 61 6.55 4.70 -0.21
CA ARG A 61 6.12 6.09 -0.36
C ARG A 61 6.44 6.65 -1.74
N SER A 62 7.61 6.31 -2.29
CA SER A 62 8.06 6.81 -3.60
C SER A 62 7.11 6.43 -4.75
N LEU A 63 6.45 5.27 -4.66
CA LEU A 63 5.55 4.77 -5.70
C LEU A 63 4.43 5.77 -6.03
N THR A 64 3.93 6.50 -5.03
CA THR A 64 2.85 7.49 -5.23
C THR A 64 3.32 8.95 -5.10
N ASN A 65 4.62 9.19 -4.90
CA ASN A 65 5.16 10.53 -4.60
C ASN A 65 6.25 11.02 -5.57
N MET A 66 6.59 10.24 -6.60
CA MET A 66 7.66 10.58 -7.55
C MET A 66 7.16 10.84 -8.98
N GLY A 67 6.05 10.22 -9.39
CA GLY A 67 5.67 10.13 -10.81
C GLY A 67 6.18 8.82 -11.45
N GLY A 68 5.95 8.67 -12.75
CA GLY A 68 6.25 7.45 -13.49
C GLY A 68 5.80 7.49 -14.94
N ARG A 69 6.25 6.55 -15.77
CA ARG A 69 5.80 6.44 -17.19
C ARG A 69 6.00 7.73 -18.02
N GLY A 70 7.03 8.51 -17.70
CA GLY A 70 7.27 9.82 -18.33
C GLY A 70 6.42 10.97 -17.78
N GLU A 71 5.54 10.69 -16.81
CA GLU A 71 4.72 11.68 -16.10
C GLU A 71 5.42 12.15 -14.81
N GLY A 72 5.30 13.44 -14.50
CA GLY A 72 5.78 14.01 -13.24
C GLY A 72 4.81 13.77 -12.07
N LEU A 73 5.23 14.08 -10.84
CA LEU A 73 4.35 13.94 -9.66
C LEU A 73 3.01 14.69 -9.80
N ALA A 74 3.03 15.90 -10.36
CA ALA A 74 1.81 16.70 -10.49
C ALA A 74 0.77 16.01 -11.40
N GLU A 75 1.23 15.42 -12.51
CA GLU A 75 0.39 14.69 -13.46
C GLU A 75 -0.14 13.39 -12.85
N LEU A 76 0.70 12.65 -12.13
CA LEU A 76 0.27 11.46 -11.38
C LEU A 76 -0.79 11.83 -10.32
N THR A 77 -0.59 12.92 -9.59
CA THR A 77 -1.51 13.40 -8.55
C THR A 77 -2.86 13.79 -9.14
N ASP A 78 -2.86 14.53 -10.24
CA ASP A 78 -4.07 14.88 -10.99
C ASP A 78 -4.78 13.62 -11.51
N ARG A 79 -4.03 12.66 -12.06
CA ARG A 79 -4.56 11.38 -12.54
C ARG A 79 -5.21 10.56 -11.41
N ILE A 80 -4.57 10.48 -10.24
CA ILE A 80 -5.15 9.87 -9.04
C ILE A 80 -6.46 10.57 -8.65
N GLY A 81 -6.46 11.91 -8.56
CA GLY A 81 -7.63 12.69 -8.14
C GLY A 81 -8.80 12.65 -9.12
N ARG A 82 -8.54 12.57 -10.43
CA ARG A 82 -9.57 12.49 -11.46
C ARG A 82 -10.20 11.10 -11.55
N LEU A 83 -9.40 10.04 -11.40
CA LEU A 83 -9.84 8.67 -11.67
C LEU A 83 -10.27 7.91 -10.41
N THR A 84 -9.80 8.34 -9.23
CA THR A 84 -9.95 7.60 -7.98
C THR A 84 -10.25 8.54 -6.81
N GLY A 85 -10.63 7.98 -5.67
CA GLY A 85 -10.72 8.69 -4.38
C GLY A 85 -9.40 8.68 -3.59
N GLY A 86 -8.30 8.28 -4.22
CA GLY A 86 -6.98 8.18 -3.61
C GLY A 86 -6.34 6.81 -3.81
N VAL A 87 -5.01 6.82 -3.92
CA VAL A 87 -4.13 5.64 -3.98
C VAL A 87 -3.01 5.83 -2.97
N SER A 88 -2.63 4.76 -2.27
CA SER A 88 -1.52 4.74 -1.35
C SER A 88 -0.71 3.46 -1.46
N ALA A 89 0.56 3.55 -1.08
CA ALA A 89 1.48 2.44 -1.01
C ALA A 89 2.11 2.42 0.39
N SER A 90 2.12 1.27 1.04
CA SER A 90 2.61 1.16 2.42
C SER A 90 3.16 -0.24 2.71
N PRO A 91 4.18 -0.35 3.58
CA PRO A 91 4.58 -1.64 4.12
C PRO A 91 3.51 -2.13 5.12
N LEU A 92 3.29 -3.45 5.13
CA LEU A 92 2.58 -4.15 6.19
C LEU A 92 3.49 -5.26 6.72
N VAL A 93 3.74 -5.26 8.02
CA VAL A 93 4.35 -6.41 8.71
C VAL A 93 3.29 -6.99 9.64
N THR A 94 3.04 -8.27 9.53
CA THR A 94 2.01 -8.96 10.30
C THR A 94 2.43 -10.38 10.62
N CYS A 95 2.04 -10.90 11.78
CA CYS A 95 2.20 -12.30 12.15
C CYS A 95 0.83 -12.96 12.18
N ALA A 96 0.76 -14.21 11.72
CA ALA A 96 -0.46 -14.99 11.94
C ALA A 96 -0.64 -15.23 13.45
N GLN A 97 -1.86 -15.11 13.95
CA GLN A 97 -2.15 -15.22 15.39
C GLN A 97 -1.72 -16.56 16.01
N GLN A 98 -1.54 -17.61 15.19
CA GLN A 98 -1.02 -18.93 15.62
C GLN A 98 0.45 -19.19 15.25
N ARG A 99 1.14 -18.25 14.60
CA ARG A 99 2.56 -18.34 14.21
C ARG A 99 3.24 -16.99 14.39
N ALA A 100 3.36 -16.56 15.65
CA ALA A 100 4.01 -15.31 16.01
C ALA A 100 5.49 -15.26 15.56
N GLU A 101 6.15 -16.41 15.45
CA GLU A 101 7.58 -16.55 15.09
C GLU A 101 7.87 -16.38 13.59
N GLU A 102 6.85 -16.33 12.72
CA GLU A 102 7.01 -16.18 11.27
C GLU A 102 6.36 -14.87 10.79
N PRO A 103 7.03 -13.71 10.95
CA PRO A 103 6.51 -12.45 10.45
C PRO A 103 6.46 -12.47 8.93
N LYS A 104 5.33 -12.00 8.39
CA LYS A 104 5.13 -11.77 6.95
C LYS A 104 5.17 -10.29 6.66
N ALA A 105 5.95 -9.91 5.66
CA ALA A 105 6.03 -8.55 5.15
C ALA A 105 5.33 -8.47 3.79
N PHE A 106 4.58 -7.40 3.58
CA PHE A 106 3.90 -7.11 2.32
C PHE A 106 4.11 -5.65 1.92
N LEU A 107 4.19 -5.40 0.61
CA LEU A 107 3.82 -4.10 0.02
C LEU A 107 2.30 -4.11 -0.20
N LEU A 108 1.60 -3.16 0.41
CA LEU A 108 0.19 -2.92 0.17
C LEU A 108 0.01 -1.71 -0.74
N LEU A 109 -0.54 -1.95 -1.93
CA LEU A 109 -1.07 -0.91 -2.80
C LEU A 109 -2.58 -0.85 -2.56
N ARG A 110 -3.06 0.29 -2.06
CA ARG A 110 -4.46 0.48 -1.69
C ARG A 110 -5.06 1.60 -2.50
N GLY A 111 -6.33 1.48 -2.80
CA GLY A 111 -7.08 2.58 -3.34
C GLY A 111 -8.57 2.37 -3.27
N LYS A 112 -9.27 3.44 -3.65
CA LYS A 112 -10.73 3.44 -3.70
C LYS A 112 -11.21 4.20 -4.91
N ALA A 113 -12.31 3.76 -5.50
CA ALA A 113 -12.92 4.44 -6.63
C ALA A 113 -14.43 4.15 -6.66
N VAL A 114 -15.19 5.00 -7.35
CA VAL A 114 -16.58 4.65 -7.70
C VAL A 114 -16.59 3.38 -8.55
N ALA A 115 -17.63 2.55 -8.44
CA ALA A 115 -17.67 1.22 -9.05
C ALA A 115 -17.38 1.23 -10.57
N GLY A 116 -17.92 2.22 -11.31
CA GLY A 116 -17.67 2.38 -12.74
C GLY A 116 -16.21 2.73 -13.10
N LYS A 117 -15.39 3.11 -12.13
CA LYS A 117 -13.97 3.46 -12.26
C LYS A 117 -13.03 2.38 -11.71
N ALA A 118 -13.54 1.22 -11.29
CA ALA A 118 -12.69 0.13 -10.82
C ALA A 118 -11.60 -0.29 -11.83
N PRO A 119 -11.85 -0.38 -13.16
CA PRO A 119 -10.79 -0.68 -14.12
C PRO A 119 -9.69 0.39 -14.17
N ASP A 120 -10.06 1.66 -14.02
CA ASP A 120 -9.11 2.77 -13.96
C ASP A 120 -8.25 2.69 -12.69
N LEU A 121 -8.85 2.34 -11.55
CA LEU A 121 -8.13 2.11 -10.29
C LEU A 121 -7.09 1.00 -10.43
N PHE A 122 -7.45 -0.19 -10.91
CA PHE A 122 -6.50 -1.30 -11.04
C PHE A 122 -5.37 -1.00 -12.05
N ARG A 123 -5.67 -0.29 -13.14
CA ARG A 123 -4.64 0.18 -14.08
C ARG A 123 -3.66 1.14 -13.40
N LEU A 124 -4.17 2.07 -12.60
CA LEU A 124 -3.36 3.02 -11.85
C LEU A 124 -2.49 2.33 -10.80
N LEU A 125 -3.02 1.34 -10.08
CA LEU A 125 -2.23 0.53 -9.14
C LEU A 125 -1.09 -0.22 -9.85
N GLY A 126 -1.34 -0.76 -11.05
CA GLY A 126 -0.32 -1.39 -11.88
C GLY A 126 0.74 -0.39 -12.35
N ASP A 127 0.33 0.73 -12.92
CA ASP A 127 1.25 1.79 -13.36
C ASP A 127 2.16 2.27 -12.19
N VAL A 128 1.57 2.50 -11.01
CA VAL A 128 2.33 2.91 -9.81
C VAL A 128 3.34 1.85 -9.36
N ALA A 129 3.02 0.57 -9.52
CA ALA A 129 3.90 -0.54 -9.14
C ALA A 129 5.05 -0.74 -10.13
N GLU A 130 4.80 -0.54 -11.42
CA GLU A 130 5.72 -0.92 -12.50
C GLU A 130 6.52 0.27 -13.07
N GLU A 131 5.92 1.45 -13.11
CA GLU A 131 6.42 2.60 -13.89
C GLU A 131 7.01 3.71 -13.02
N CYS A 132 7.08 3.53 -11.70
CA CYS A 132 7.63 4.54 -10.79
C CYS A 132 9.08 4.92 -11.17
N SER A 133 9.32 6.22 -11.36
CA SER A 133 10.65 6.74 -11.71
C SER A 133 11.37 7.28 -10.47
N LEU A 134 12.52 6.68 -10.13
CA LEU A 134 13.42 7.16 -9.07
C LEU A 134 14.55 8.06 -9.61
N ARG A 135 14.44 8.53 -10.86
CA ARG A 135 15.50 9.33 -11.51
C ARG A 135 15.50 10.79 -11.11
N ASP A 136 14.38 11.32 -10.65
CA ASP A 136 14.30 12.68 -10.14
C ASP A 136 14.88 12.75 -8.71
N CYS A 137 16.19 12.93 -8.63
CA CYS A 137 16.89 12.99 -7.34
C CYS A 137 16.48 14.21 -6.49
N ALA A 138 16.08 15.32 -7.13
CA ALA A 138 15.66 16.52 -6.41
C ALA A 138 14.35 16.26 -5.67
N ARG A 139 13.35 15.74 -6.37
CA ARG A 139 12.07 15.35 -5.78
C ARG A 139 12.23 14.23 -4.75
N PHE A 140 13.08 13.24 -5.02
CA PHE A 140 13.32 12.16 -4.05
C PHE A 140 13.90 12.70 -2.76
N ARG A 141 14.84 13.66 -2.85
CA ARG A 141 15.42 14.33 -1.68
C ARG A 141 14.37 15.11 -0.89
N GLU A 142 13.50 15.85 -1.55
CA GLU A 142 12.38 16.53 -0.90
C GLU A 142 11.48 15.55 -0.15
N MET A 143 11.09 14.45 -0.81
CA MET A 143 10.30 13.39 -0.20
C MET A 143 11.01 12.82 1.05
N VAL A 144 12.31 12.55 1.00
CA VAL A 144 13.07 12.09 2.16
C VAL A 144 13.03 13.09 3.31
N LEU A 145 13.20 14.38 3.03
CA LEU A 145 13.17 15.43 4.05
C LEU A 145 11.78 15.59 4.68
N GLU A 146 10.72 15.53 3.87
CA GLU A 146 9.34 15.50 4.35
C GLU A 146 9.10 14.28 5.27
N THR A 147 9.58 13.10 4.87
CA THR A 147 9.47 11.88 5.70
C THR A 147 10.20 12.06 7.02
N ARG A 148 11.42 12.60 7.01
CA ARG A 148 12.18 12.86 8.24
C ARG A 148 11.43 13.83 9.16
N ALA A 149 10.96 14.96 8.63
CA ALA A 149 10.21 15.95 9.41
C ALA A 149 8.93 15.34 10.01
N GLY A 150 8.22 14.50 9.24
CA GLY A 150 7.04 13.77 9.72
C GLY A 150 7.36 12.79 10.86
N LEU A 151 8.49 12.08 10.78
CA LEU A 151 8.95 11.19 11.85
C LEU A 151 9.33 11.95 13.13
N GLU A 152 10.02 13.09 12.99
CA GLU A 152 10.39 13.95 14.12
C GLU A 152 9.15 14.53 14.82
N ALA A 153 8.18 15.03 14.04
CA ALA A 153 6.91 15.51 14.57
C ALA A 153 6.10 14.39 15.24
N GLY A 154 6.08 13.19 14.63
CA GLY A 154 5.40 12.01 15.17
C GLY A 154 5.99 11.53 16.50
N ALA A 155 7.31 11.58 16.66
CA ALA A 155 7.97 11.22 17.92
C ALA A 155 7.52 12.13 19.07
N LEU A 156 7.32 13.43 18.81
CA LEU A 156 6.82 14.39 19.79
C LEU A 156 5.32 14.19 20.08
N GLY A 157 4.51 13.99 19.05
CA GLY A 157 3.04 13.89 19.18
C GLY A 157 2.50 12.52 19.62
N ALA A 158 3.25 11.45 19.38
CA ALA A 158 2.82 10.07 19.61
C ALA A 158 3.91 9.22 20.31
N GLY A 159 4.61 9.81 21.28
CA GLY A 159 5.71 9.15 21.99
C GLY A 159 5.37 7.78 22.60
N ASN A 160 4.13 7.60 23.08
CA ASN A 160 3.68 6.31 23.61
C ASN A 160 3.65 5.20 22.54
N ALA A 161 3.20 5.51 21.32
CA ALA A 161 3.20 4.54 20.23
C ALA A 161 4.63 4.17 19.81
N LEU A 162 5.53 5.16 19.78
CA LEU A 162 6.95 4.93 19.50
C LEU A 162 7.60 4.03 20.56
N ALA A 163 7.36 4.29 21.85
CA ALA A 163 7.83 3.46 22.94
C ALA A 163 7.30 2.02 22.83
N SER A 164 6.00 1.87 22.60
CA SER A 164 5.36 0.56 22.44
C SER A 164 6.01 -0.26 21.32
N SER A 165 6.29 0.37 20.16
CA SER A 165 6.94 -0.31 19.02
C SER A 165 8.37 -0.79 19.25
N ARG A 166 9.02 -0.43 20.38
CA ARG A 166 10.41 -0.80 20.69
C ARG A 166 10.56 -1.63 21.96
N LEU A 167 9.50 -1.78 22.75
CA LEU A 167 9.50 -2.49 24.03
C LEU A 167 9.07 -3.96 23.90
N ASP A 168 8.53 -4.35 22.74
CA ASP A 168 8.21 -5.72 22.35
C ASP A 168 9.37 -6.37 21.57
#